data_AF-B0KD22-F1
#
_entry.id   AF-B0KD22-F1
#
_cell.length_a   1.000
_cell.length_b   1.000
_cell.length_c   1.000
_cell.angle_alpha   90.00
_cell.angle_beta   90.00
_cell.angle_gamma   90.00
#
_symmetry.space_group_name_H-M   'P 1'
#
loop_
_entity.id
_entity.type
_entity.pdbx_description
1 polymer ?
#
loop_
_entity_poly.entity_id
_entity_poly.type
_entity_poly.pdbx_seq_one_letter_code
_entity_poly.pdbx_strand_id
1 'polypeptide(L)'
;MISKRGIYFLGPFEVEIKDPFGIFNVVKKYDFKLKFVVLPRIHNINVELKARQQLGNIEAENKAFEDYTNISQLRKYNYGDSIKRIHWKVSAKKREFYVKEFQVSAMSEVYILWDLNKNHFAMDTQGIMDENCAECMLSIAKFCLLHDIPVSVIDYNTGTVGSSGRIKNL
;
A
#
# COMPACT_ATOMS: atom_id res chain seq x y z
N MET A 1 -12.06 13.12 -23.86
CA MET A 1 -11.13 12.50 -22.89
C MET A 1 -11.93 11.53 -22.05
N ILE A 2 -11.58 10.24 -22.01
CA ILE A 2 -12.28 9.25 -21.18
C ILE A 2 -11.90 9.53 -19.72
N SER A 3 -12.87 9.85 -18.88
CA SER A 3 -12.61 10.29 -17.50
C SER A 3 -13.02 9.28 -16.43
N LYS A 4 -13.62 8.15 -16.81
CA LYS A 4 -14.13 7.13 -15.88
C LYS A 4 -13.23 5.89 -15.92
N ARG A 5 -12.99 5.26 -14.78
CA ARG A 5 -12.21 4.02 -14.72
C ARG A 5 -12.97 2.89 -15.39
N GLY A 6 -12.26 1.98 -16.03
CA GLY A 6 -12.91 0.81 -16.62
C GLY A 6 -12.17 0.19 -17.79
N ILE A 7 -12.79 -0.85 -18.33
CA ILE A 7 -12.31 -1.55 -19.52
C ILE A 7 -13.07 -0.99 -20.71
N TYR A 8 -12.31 -0.50 -21.69
CA TYR A 8 -12.85 0.07 -22.91
C TYR A 8 -12.40 -0.73 -24.12
N PHE A 9 -13.26 -0.74 -25.12
CA PHE A 9 -13.01 -1.39 -26.40
C PHE A 9 -13.03 -0.32 -27.49
N LEU A 10 -11.98 -0.31 -28.30
CA LEU A 10 -11.83 0.59 -29.43
C LEU A 10 -11.93 -0.21 -30.73
N GLY A 11 -12.75 0.27 -31.66
CA GLY A 11 -13.00 -0.37 -32.94
C GLY A 11 -14.43 -0.93 -33.05
N PRO A 12 -14.84 -1.37 -34.26
CA PRO A 12 -14.07 -1.39 -35.51
C PRO A 12 -13.81 0.01 -36.09
N PHE A 13 -12.74 0.16 -36.87
CA PHE A 13 -12.39 1.44 -37.50
C PHE A 13 -12.75 1.46 -38.97
N GLU A 14 -13.27 2.58 -39.42
CA GLU A 14 -13.51 2.87 -40.83
C GLU A 14 -12.57 3.99 -41.25
N VAL A 15 -11.69 3.69 -42.19
CA VAL A 15 -10.78 4.66 -42.78
C VAL A 15 -11.39 5.08 -44.11
N GLU A 16 -11.78 6.35 -44.19
CA GLU A 16 -12.26 6.98 -45.42
C GLU A 16 -11.16 7.86 -46.00
N ILE A 17 -10.76 7.58 -47.24
CA ILE A 17 -9.80 8.38 -48.00
C ILE A 17 -10.54 9.02 -49.17
N LYS A 18 -10.57 10.35 -49.17
CA LYS A 18 -11.15 11.18 -50.24
C LYS A 18 -10.04 11.94 -50.94
N ASP A 19 -10.12 12.05 -52.26
CA ASP A 19 -9.23 12.95 -53.00
C ASP A 19 -9.67 14.42 -52.84
N PRO A 20 -8.79 15.40 -53.08
CA PRO A 20 -9.11 16.83 -52.93
C PRO A 20 -10.22 17.33 -53.85
N PHE A 21 -10.47 16.65 -54.98
CA PHE A 21 -11.50 17.00 -55.95
C PHE A 21 -12.82 16.22 -55.72
N GLY A 22 -12.85 15.26 -54.79
CA GLY A 22 -14.03 14.47 -54.42
C GLY A 22 -14.50 13.47 -55.49
N ILE A 23 -13.64 13.12 -56.44
CA ILE A 23 -13.92 12.19 -57.55
C ILE A 23 -13.84 10.73 -57.09
N PHE A 24 -12.96 10.41 -56.14
CA PHE A 24 -12.70 9.07 -55.63
C PHE A 24 -12.85 9.03 -54.11
N ASN A 25 -13.61 8.05 -53.64
CA ASN A 25 -13.75 7.74 -52.23
C ASN A 25 -13.43 6.27 -52.00
N VAL A 26 -12.44 5.98 -51.14
CA VAL A 26 -12.09 4.64 -50.72
C VAL A 26 -12.39 4.50 -49.24
N VAL A 27 -13.33 3.63 -48.92
CA VAL A 27 -13.70 3.29 -47.55
C VAL A 27 -13.18 1.90 -47.22
N LYS A 28 -12.35 1.78 -46.20
CA LYS A 28 -11.81 0.50 -45.73
C LYS A 28 -12.13 0.27 -44.27
N LYS A 29 -12.80 -0.84 -43.98
CA LYS A 29 -13.13 -1.28 -42.63
C LYS A 29 -12.04 -2.20 -42.09
N TYR A 30 -11.59 -1.92 -40.87
CA TYR A 30 -10.65 -2.74 -40.12
C TYR A 30 -11.37 -3.33 -38.91
N ASP A 31 -11.56 -4.65 -38.92
CA ASP A 31 -12.21 -5.38 -37.82
C ASP A 31 -11.20 -5.77 -36.74
N PHE A 32 -10.51 -4.77 -36.19
CA PHE A 32 -9.68 -4.98 -35.01
C PHE A 32 -10.34 -4.32 -33.80
N LYS A 33 -10.25 -4.99 -32.65
CA LYS A 33 -10.78 -4.52 -31.37
C LYS A 33 -9.61 -4.34 -30.40
N LEU A 34 -9.30 -3.11 -30.04
CA LEU A 34 -8.31 -2.82 -29.00
C LEU A 34 -9.02 -2.83 -27.64
N LYS A 35 -8.56 -3.67 -26.72
CA LYS A 35 -8.96 -3.59 -25.31
C LYS A 35 -7.95 -2.72 -24.57
N PHE A 36 -8.40 -1.66 -23.90
CA PHE A 36 -7.54 -0.86 -23.02
C PHE A 36 -8.23 -0.65 -21.67
N VAL A 37 -7.41 -0.46 -20.63
CA VAL A 37 -7.87 -0.25 -19.25
C VAL A 37 -7.55 1.18 -18.87
N VAL A 38 -8.57 1.90 -18.41
CA VAL A 38 -8.41 3.23 -17.82
C VAL A 38 -8.37 3.04 -16.31
N LEU A 39 -7.22 3.33 -15.72
CA LEU A 39 -7.03 3.34 -14.27
C LEU A 39 -7.52 4.67 -13.69
N PRO A 40 -7.92 4.71 -12.40
CA PRO A 40 -8.17 5.95 -11.68
C PRO A 40 -6.98 6.89 -11.76
N ARG A 41 -7.22 8.20 -11.67
CA ARG A 41 -6.12 9.18 -11.61
C ARG A 41 -5.36 9.02 -10.31
N ILE A 42 -4.05 9.25 -10.40
CA ILE A 42 -3.14 9.14 -9.28
C ILE A 42 -2.73 10.55 -8.87
N HIS A 43 -2.93 10.86 -7.60
CA HIS A 43 -2.51 12.11 -7.00
C HIS A 43 -1.22 11.89 -6.21
N ASN A 44 -0.30 12.84 -6.28
CA ASN A 44 0.88 12.82 -5.42
C ASN A 44 0.46 13.30 -4.03
N ILE A 45 0.45 12.38 -3.08
CA ILE A 45 0.19 12.69 -1.69
C ILE A 45 1.51 12.77 -0.94
N ASN A 46 1.61 13.71 0.00
CA ASN A 46 2.72 13.81 0.92
C ASN A 46 2.14 13.76 2.34
N VAL A 47 2.05 12.56 2.89
CA VAL A 47 1.46 12.31 4.21
C VAL A 47 2.56 11.84 5.14
N GLU A 48 2.69 12.46 6.31
CA GLU A 48 3.54 11.94 7.37
C GLU A 48 2.87 10.73 8.02
N LEU A 49 3.13 9.54 7.47
CA LEU A 49 2.80 8.30 8.15
C LEU A 49 3.78 8.11 9.32
N LYS A 50 3.31 8.35 10.55
CA LYS A 50 4.06 8.13 11.81
C LYS A 50 4.57 6.69 11.98
N ALA A 51 4.11 5.78 11.12
CA ALA A 51 4.57 4.41 10.92
C ALA A 51 6.11 4.23 10.85
N ARG A 52 6.85 5.26 10.44
CA ARG A 52 8.30 5.19 10.20
C ARG A 52 9.19 5.61 11.38
N GLN A 53 8.62 6.12 12.48
CA GLN A 53 9.38 6.80 13.54
C GLN A 53 9.58 6.03 14.85
N GLN A 54 9.62 4.69 14.82
CA GLN A 54 10.16 3.91 15.96
C GLN A 54 11.56 3.34 15.67
N LEU A 55 12.32 3.99 14.79
CA LEU A 55 13.75 3.77 14.63
C LEU A 55 14.49 4.88 15.36
N GLY A 56 14.70 4.68 16.66
CA GLY A 56 15.58 5.52 17.48
C GLY A 56 14.97 5.89 18.82
N ASN A 57 15.57 5.36 19.90
CA ASN A 57 15.67 5.89 21.27
C ASN A 57 14.55 6.78 21.85
N ILE A 58 13.30 6.56 21.45
CA ILE A 58 12.17 6.97 22.28
C ILE A 58 11.99 5.81 23.23
N GLU A 59 12.13 6.07 24.54
CA GLU A 59 11.66 5.20 25.59
C GLU A 59 10.20 4.87 25.29
N ALA A 60 9.98 3.78 24.56
CA ALA A 60 8.66 3.38 24.16
C ALA A 60 7.97 2.89 25.43
N GLU A 61 7.12 3.74 26.02
CA GLU A 61 6.14 3.32 27.03
C GLU A 61 5.26 2.16 26.48
N ASN A 62 5.19 2.01 25.16
CA ASN A 62 4.49 0.91 24.50
C ASN A 62 5.38 -0.33 24.31
N LYS A 63 5.41 -1.18 25.34
CA LYS A 63 6.00 -2.54 25.38
C LYS A 63 5.39 -3.55 24.38
N ALA A 64 4.46 -3.12 23.54
CA ALA A 64 3.70 -3.97 22.63
C ALA A 64 4.48 -4.39 21.36
N PHE A 65 5.61 -3.76 21.06
CA PHE A 65 6.37 -3.96 19.81
C PHE A 65 7.78 -4.53 20.01
N GLU A 66 8.09 -5.06 21.19
CA GLU A 66 9.36 -5.76 21.41
C GLU A 66 9.27 -7.20 20.90
N ASP A 67 10.18 -7.57 19.99
CA ASP A 67 10.33 -8.96 19.56
C ASP A 67 11.20 -9.72 20.57
N TYR A 68 10.55 -10.48 21.45
CA TYR A 68 11.21 -11.29 22.48
C TYR A 68 12.04 -12.46 21.93
N THR A 69 11.91 -12.75 20.64
CA THR A 69 12.61 -13.86 19.97
C THR A 69 14.01 -13.47 19.50
N ASN A 70 14.29 -12.16 19.38
CA ASN A 70 15.57 -11.65 18.88
C ASN A 70 16.31 -10.84 19.96
N ILE A 71 17.21 -11.53 20.69
CA ILE A 71 18.13 -10.88 21.63
C ILE A 71 19.17 -10.12 20.80
N SER A 72 19.10 -8.80 20.78
CA SER A 72 20.00 -7.99 19.94
C SER A 72 21.36 -7.80 20.59
N GLN A 73 21.40 -7.47 21.88
CA GLN A 73 22.63 -7.21 22.63
C GLN A 73 22.49 -7.55 24.12
N LEU A 74 23.63 -7.82 24.75
CA LEU A 74 23.76 -7.95 26.20
C LEU A 74 24.47 -6.70 26.71
N ARG A 75 23.76 -5.85 27.47
CA ARG A 75 24.36 -4.68 28.11
C ARG A 75 24.49 -4.86 29.62
N LYS A 76 25.41 -4.12 30.24
CA LYS A 76 25.50 -4.04 31.71
C LYS A 76 24.21 -3.43 32.27
N TYR A 77 23.76 -3.98 33.39
CA TYR A 77 22.60 -3.51 34.14
C TYR A 77 22.82 -2.08 34.63
N ASN A 78 21.84 -1.21 34.42
CA ASN A 78 21.76 0.11 35.00
C ASN A 78 20.58 0.19 35.96
N TYR A 79 20.68 1.11 36.92
CA TYR A 79 19.61 1.34 37.88
C TYR A 79 18.33 1.77 37.15
N GLY A 80 17.23 1.06 37.36
CA GLY A 80 15.97 1.24 36.63
C GLY A 80 15.62 0.09 35.67
N ASP A 81 16.57 -0.79 35.37
CA ASP A 81 16.33 -1.96 34.53
C ASP A 81 15.48 -3.03 35.23
N SER A 82 14.61 -3.70 34.46
CA SER A 82 13.80 -4.79 34.99
C SER A 82 14.65 -6.02 35.33
N ILE A 83 14.58 -6.46 36.59
CA ILE A 83 15.27 -7.67 37.09
C ILE A 83 14.88 -8.91 36.27
N LYS A 84 13.66 -8.96 35.73
CA LYS A 84 13.18 -10.08 34.89
C LYS A 84 13.97 -10.23 33.59
N ARG A 85 14.65 -9.17 33.13
CA ARG A 85 15.46 -9.18 31.90
C ARG A 85 16.92 -9.58 32.14
N ILE A 86 17.33 -9.85 33.38
CA ILE A 86 18.71 -10.26 33.69
C ILE A 86 19.05 -11.60 33.04
N HIS A 87 20.16 -11.64 32.31
CA HIS A 87 20.72 -12.86 31.76
C HIS A 87 21.58 -13.56 32.82
N TRP A 88 20.95 -14.36 33.68
CA TRP A 88 21.62 -15.00 34.83
C TRP A 88 22.89 -15.78 34.46
N LYS A 89 22.87 -16.55 33.38
CA LYS A 89 24.04 -17.35 32.95
C LYS A 89 25.27 -16.51 32.57
N VAL A 90 25.08 -15.35 31.94
CA VAL A 90 26.18 -14.45 31.55
C VAL A 90 26.62 -13.65 32.76
N SER A 91 25.66 -13.20 33.56
CA SER A 91 25.92 -12.44 34.78
C SER A 91 26.74 -13.24 35.80
N ALA A 92 26.40 -14.53 35.97
CA ALA A 92 27.15 -15.45 36.82
C ALA A 92 28.60 -15.66 36.31
N LYS A 93 28.80 -15.76 34.99
CA LYS A 93 30.14 -15.94 34.41
C LYS A 93 31.02 -14.69 34.49
N LYS A 94 30.42 -13.50 34.35
CA LYS A 94 31.14 -12.22 34.35
C LYS A 94 31.19 -11.52 35.71
N ARG A 95 30.47 -12.02 36.72
CA ARG A 95 30.32 -11.43 38.07
C ARG A 95 29.79 -9.98 38.05
N GLU A 96 29.09 -9.62 36.98
CA GLU A 96 28.42 -8.34 36.81
C GLU A 96 27.03 -8.60 36.22
N PHE A 97 26.03 -7.78 36.54
CA PHE A 97 24.68 -7.99 35.99
C PHE A 97 24.60 -7.54 34.54
N TYR A 98 24.11 -8.43 33.68
CA TYR A 98 23.81 -8.14 32.27
C TYR A 98 22.32 -8.33 31.99
N VAL A 99 21.76 -7.45 31.18
CA VAL A 99 20.36 -7.42 30.78
C VAL A 99 20.24 -7.76 29.30
N LYS A 100 19.23 -8.56 28.93
CA LYS A 100 18.88 -8.82 27.54
C LYS A 100 18.17 -7.60 26.95
N GLU A 101 18.74 -7.04 25.89
CA GLU A 101 18.13 -5.98 25.10
C GLU A 101 17.50 -6.60 23.85
N PHE A 102 16.23 -6.28 23.61
CA PHE A 102 15.45 -6.79 22.50
C PHE A 102 15.41 -5.72 21.41
N GLN A 103 15.51 -6.13 20.15
CA GLN A 103 15.29 -5.20 19.05
C GLN A 103 13.82 -4.81 18.99
N VAL A 104 13.56 -3.51 18.86
CA VAL A 104 12.22 -3.01 18.48
C VAL A 104 12.16 -3.07 16.96
N SER A 105 11.48 -4.10 16.45
CA SER A 105 11.20 -4.22 15.02
C SER A 105 9.71 -3.97 14.80
N ALA A 106 9.30 -2.70 14.83
CA ALA A 106 7.96 -2.32 14.41
C ALA A 106 7.95 -2.14 12.88
N MET A 107 7.63 -3.22 12.16
CA MET A 107 7.20 -3.08 10.76
C MET A 107 5.76 -2.57 10.76
N SER A 108 5.56 -1.33 10.35
CA SER A 108 4.23 -0.79 10.15
C SER A 108 3.68 -1.25 8.80
N GLU A 109 2.52 -1.90 8.81
CA GLU A 109 1.77 -2.29 7.61
C GLU A 109 0.50 -1.45 7.48
N VAL A 110 0.11 -1.12 6.25
CA VAL A 110 -1.11 -0.37 5.94
C VAL A 110 -2.15 -1.30 5.33
N TYR A 111 -3.34 -1.30 5.92
CA TYR A 111 -4.50 -2.01 5.38
C TYR A 111 -5.50 -0.99 4.84
N ILE A 112 -5.82 -1.09 3.55
CA ILE A 112 -6.85 -0.27 2.91
C ILE A 112 -8.11 -1.12 2.77
N LEU A 113 -9.13 -0.77 3.54
CA LEU A 113 -10.45 -1.38 3.46
C LEU A 113 -11.27 -0.62 2.43
N TRP A 114 -11.61 -1.30 1.34
CA TRP A 114 -12.48 -0.75 0.33
C TRP A 114 -13.88 -1.32 0.48
N ASP A 115 -14.87 -0.45 0.54
CA ASP A 115 -16.28 -0.83 0.50
C ASP A 115 -16.80 -0.86 -0.95
N LEU A 116 -17.02 -2.05 -1.50
CA LEU A 116 -17.57 -2.25 -2.85
C LEU A 116 -19.10 -2.39 -2.84
N ASN A 117 -19.77 -2.14 -1.71
CA ASN A 117 -21.22 -2.28 -1.64
C ASN A 117 -21.92 -1.13 -2.37
N LYS A 118 -22.56 -1.47 -3.49
CA LYS A 118 -23.32 -0.51 -4.32
C LYS A 118 -24.40 0.25 -3.55
N ASN A 119 -24.96 -0.34 -2.49
CA ASN A 119 -25.99 0.32 -1.68
C ASN A 119 -25.45 1.53 -0.91
N HIS A 120 -24.17 1.54 -0.55
CA HIS A 120 -23.55 2.68 0.12
C HIS A 120 -23.29 3.86 -0.84
N PHE A 121 -23.28 3.59 -2.13
CA PHE A 121 -23.23 4.60 -3.20
C PHE A 121 -24.61 4.88 -3.82
N ALA A 122 -25.70 4.49 -3.17
CA ALA A 122 -27.05 4.66 -3.73
C ALA A 122 -27.43 6.12 -4.03
N MET A 123 -26.86 7.08 -3.29
CA MET A 123 -27.06 8.51 -3.53
C MET A 123 -26.03 9.11 -4.53
N ASP A 124 -25.01 8.36 -4.91
CA ASP A 124 -23.97 8.77 -5.86
C ASP A 124 -24.40 8.49 -7.30
N THR A 125 -25.41 9.24 -7.75
CA THR A 125 -26.02 9.08 -9.08
C THR A 125 -25.04 9.28 -10.24
N GLN A 126 -23.96 10.04 -10.03
CA GLN A 126 -22.93 10.29 -11.06
C GLN A 126 -21.70 9.37 -10.91
N GLY A 127 -21.59 8.62 -9.81
CA GLY A 127 -20.43 7.78 -9.51
C GLY A 127 -19.17 8.57 -9.14
N ILE A 128 -19.32 9.81 -8.68
CA ILE A 128 -18.20 10.70 -8.34
C ILE A 128 -17.54 10.23 -7.06
N MET A 129 -18.33 9.84 -6.06
CA MET A 129 -17.81 9.40 -4.77
C MET A 129 -17.06 8.08 -4.92
N ASP A 130 -17.63 7.14 -5.68
CA ASP A 130 -16.97 5.88 -6.02
C ASP A 130 -15.65 6.12 -6.79
N GLU A 131 -15.61 7.08 -7.74
CA GLU A 131 -14.35 7.41 -8.42
C GLU A 131 -13.33 8.09 -7.53
N ASN A 132 -13.73 9.02 -6.67
CA ASN A 132 -12.82 9.67 -5.74
C ASN A 132 -12.22 8.66 -4.75
N CYS A 133 -13.02 7.68 -4.28
CA CYS A 133 -12.50 6.57 -3.49
C CYS A 133 -11.41 5.80 -4.26
N ALA A 134 -11.61 5.58 -5.56
CA ALA A 134 -10.66 4.91 -6.46
C ALA A 134 -9.33 5.65 -6.55
N GLU A 135 -9.41 6.94 -6.80
CA GLU A 135 -8.25 7.81 -6.90
C GLU A 135 -7.51 7.89 -5.56
N CYS A 136 -8.24 8.05 -4.44
CA CYS A 136 -7.65 8.09 -3.10
C CYS A 136 -6.93 6.78 -2.75
N MET A 137 -7.58 5.63 -2.93
CA MET A 137 -6.99 4.33 -2.61
C MET A 137 -5.73 4.09 -3.43
N LEU A 138 -5.78 4.33 -4.74
CA LEU A 138 -4.63 4.13 -5.63
C LEU A 138 -3.48 5.08 -5.28
N SER A 139 -3.79 6.32 -4.91
CA SER A 139 -2.79 7.32 -4.49
C SER A 139 -2.11 6.92 -3.17
N ILE A 140 -2.87 6.42 -2.19
CA ILE A 140 -2.33 5.92 -0.91
C ILE A 140 -1.51 4.65 -1.13
N ALA A 141 -2.01 3.69 -1.90
CA ALA A 141 -1.28 2.46 -2.19
C ALA A 141 0.06 2.76 -2.88
N LYS A 142 0.07 3.68 -3.86
CA LYS A 142 1.30 4.15 -4.50
C LYS A 142 2.26 4.79 -3.50
N PHE A 143 1.76 5.65 -2.61
CA PHE A 143 2.58 6.28 -1.58
C PHE A 143 3.24 5.24 -0.67
N CYS A 144 2.47 4.27 -0.17
CA CYS A 144 3.01 3.20 0.68
C CYS A 144 4.08 2.40 -0.04
N LEU A 145 3.84 2.00 -1.30
CA LEU A 145 4.83 1.28 -2.11
C LEU A 145 6.10 2.10 -2.30
N LEU A 146 6.02 3.39 -2.63
CA LEU A 146 7.20 4.25 -2.79
C LEU A 146 8.02 4.44 -1.51
N HIS A 147 7.40 4.29 -0.34
CA HIS A 147 8.05 4.42 0.96
C HIS A 147 8.44 3.09 1.61
N ASP A 148 8.36 1.98 0.88
CA ASP A 148 8.63 0.61 1.35
C ASP A 148 7.77 0.20 2.56
N ILE A 149 6.54 0.73 2.61
CA ILE A 149 5.53 0.38 3.61
C ILE A 149 4.66 -0.72 3.00
N PRO A 150 4.63 -1.94 3.58
CA PRO A 150 3.73 -2.99 3.11
C PRO A 150 2.28 -2.51 3.10
N VAL A 151 1.58 -2.76 1.99
CA VAL A 151 0.18 -2.35 1.83
C VAL A 151 -0.69 -3.49 1.31
N SER A 152 -1.83 -3.68 1.96
CA SER A 152 -2.82 -4.69 1.60
C SER A 152 -4.18 -4.03 1.36
N VAL A 153 -4.79 -4.30 0.21
CA VAL A 153 -6.14 -3.82 -0.14
C VAL A 153 -7.13 -4.97 0.08
N ILE A 154 -8.14 -4.72 0.91
CA ILE A 154 -9.14 -5.70 1.33
C ILE A 154 -10.52 -5.20 0.92
N ASP A 155 -11.31 -6.08 0.32
CA ASP A 155 -12.71 -5.82 0.05
C ASP A 155 -13.55 -6.11 1.31
N TYR A 156 -14.29 -5.10 1.78
CA TYR A 156 -15.15 -5.19 2.95
C TYR A 156 -16.24 -6.26 2.80
N ASN A 157 -16.78 -6.45 1.60
CA ASN A 157 -17.98 -7.26 1.39
C ASN A 157 -17.69 -8.77 1.33
N THR A 158 -16.46 -9.14 1.01
CA THR A 158 -16.05 -10.55 0.85
C THR A 158 -15.08 -11.01 1.95
N GLY A 159 -14.58 -10.10 2.80
CA GLY A 159 -13.54 -10.40 3.80
C GLY A 159 -12.26 -10.97 3.18
N THR A 160 -12.13 -10.89 1.85
CA THR A 160 -11.06 -11.50 1.09
C THR A 160 -10.03 -10.43 0.76
N VAL A 161 -8.75 -10.72 1.00
CA VAL A 161 -7.65 -9.83 0.62
C VAL A 161 -7.57 -9.84 -0.90
N GLY A 162 -7.98 -8.74 -1.54
CA GLY A 162 -8.06 -8.64 -3.00
C GLY A 162 -6.69 -8.41 -3.65
N SER A 163 -5.73 -7.82 -2.93
CA SER A 163 -4.36 -7.65 -3.38
C SER A 163 -3.45 -7.25 -2.22
N SER A 164 -2.31 -7.93 -2.05
CA SER A 164 -1.25 -7.50 -1.13
C SER A 164 0.02 -7.21 -1.93
N GLY A 165 0.56 -6.01 -1.75
CA GLY A 165 1.72 -5.52 -2.46
C GLY A 165 2.84 -5.19 -1.50
N ARG A 166 3.99 -5.84 -1.68
CA ARG A 166 5.25 -5.47 -1.04
C ARG A 166 6.31 -5.38 -2.11
N ILE A 167 7.08 -4.29 -2.13
CA ILE A 167 8.27 -4.22 -2.98
C ILE A 167 9.24 -5.27 -2.45
N LYS A 168 9.38 -6.38 -3.17
CA LYS A 168 10.51 -7.30 -2.96
C LYS A 168 11.70 -6.66 -3.66
N ASN A 169 12.55 -5.99 -2.90
CA ASN A 169 13.88 -5.65 -3.40
C ASN A 169 14.58 -6.96 -3.79
N LEU A 170 14.99 -7.04 -5.06
CA LEU A 170 15.87 -8.09 -5.61
C LEU A 170 17.28 -7.94 -5.03
#